data_AF-F9EPQ5-F1
#
_entry.id   AF-F9EPQ5-F1
#
_cell.length_a   1.000
_cell.length_b   1.000
_cell.length_c   1.000
_cell.angle_alpha   90.00
_cell.angle_beta   90.00
_cell.angle_gamma   90.00
#
_symmetry.space_group_name_H-M   'P 1'
#
loop_
_entity.id
_entity.type
_entity.pdbx_description
1 polymer ?
#
loop_
_entity_poly.entity_id
_entity_poly.type
_entity_poly.pdbx_seq_one_letter_code
_entity_poly.pdbx_strand_id
1 'polypeptide(L)'
;MSEKDNQGHRERIREKFFNNGIDGFAEYEILELLLTYCIPRKDTKSIAKELINKFKTLDNVFKADFDKLFAIDGLGKNSIAFLKLIGELPSIIYK
;
A
#
# COMPACT_ATOMS: atom_id res chain seq x y z
N MET A 1 -15.01 -17.24 -3.48
CA MET A 1 -15.13 -15.96 -2.74
C MET A 1 -15.21 -14.87 -3.81
N SER A 2 -16.30 -14.09 -3.85
CA SER A 2 -16.90 -13.56 -5.09
C SER A 2 -16.06 -12.60 -5.94
N GLU A 3 -16.04 -12.85 -7.25
CA GLU A 3 -15.43 -12.06 -8.33
C GLU A 3 -16.02 -10.64 -8.53
N LYS A 4 -16.97 -10.21 -7.69
CA LYS A 4 -17.68 -8.92 -7.84
C LYS A 4 -16.94 -7.69 -7.28
N ASP A 5 -15.86 -7.86 -6.51
CA ASP A 5 -15.27 -6.73 -5.77
C ASP A 5 -14.11 -6.00 -6.48
N ASN A 6 -13.46 -6.60 -7.47
CA ASN A 6 -12.22 -6.03 -8.01
C ASN A 6 -12.41 -4.78 -8.89
N GLN A 7 -13.58 -4.59 -9.53
CA GLN A 7 -13.77 -3.50 -10.50
C GLN A 7 -14.08 -2.15 -9.85
N GLY A 8 -14.73 -2.12 -8.68
CA GLY A 8 -15.06 -0.87 -7.98
C GLY A 8 -14.13 -0.53 -6.82
N HIS A 9 -13.27 -1.44 -6.40
CA HIS A 9 -12.46 -1.28 -5.19
C HIS A 9 -11.48 -0.10 -5.28
N ARG A 10 -10.83 0.06 -6.44
CA ARG A 10 -9.85 1.14 -6.70
C ARG A 10 -10.50 2.52 -6.72
N GLU A 11 -11.74 2.59 -7.22
CA GLU A 11 -12.50 3.83 -7.24
C GLU A 11 -12.93 4.20 -5.83
N ARG A 12 -13.54 3.24 -5.09
CA ARG A 12 -13.98 3.43 -3.70
C ARG A 12 -12.87 3.92 -2.77
N ILE A 13 -11.66 3.35 -2.88
CA ILE A 13 -10.55 3.76 -2.01
C ILE A 13 -10.03 5.16 -2.35
N ARG A 14 -10.08 5.57 -3.63
CA ARG A 14 -9.75 6.94 -4.05
C ARG A 14 -10.84 7.93 -3.65
N GLU A 15 -12.11 7.59 -3.84
CA GLU A 15 -13.23 8.40 -3.36
C GLU A 15 -13.16 8.62 -1.85
N LYS A 16 -12.83 7.57 -1.09
CA LYS A 16 -12.60 7.68 0.35
C LYS A 16 -11.52 8.72 0.67
N PHE A 17 -10.42 8.74 -0.09
CA PHE A 17 -9.35 9.73 0.07
C PHE A 17 -9.85 11.15 -0.26
N PHE A 18 -10.59 11.33 -1.35
CA PHE A 18 -11.13 12.65 -1.71
C PHE A 18 -12.16 13.18 -0.70
N ASN A 19 -12.94 12.29 -0.09
CA ASN A 19 -13.98 12.68 0.87
C ASN A 19 -13.45 12.95 2.28
N ASN A 20 -12.47 12.15 2.73
CA ASN A 20 -12.06 12.14 4.15
C ASN A 20 -10.58 12.50 4.37
N GLY A 21 -9.80 12.67 3.31
CA GLY A 21 -8.34 12.76 3.42
C GLY A 21 -7.72 11.46 3.95
N ILE A 22 -6.45 11.55 4.36
CA ILE A 22 -5.71 10.39 4.89
C ILE A 22 -6.12 10.01 6.32
N ASP A 23 -6.66 10.96 7.09
CA ASP A 23 -7.01 10.75 8.51
C ASP A 23 -8.13 9.72 8.70
N GLY A 24 -8.94 9.49 7.67
CA GLY A 24 -9.99 8.47 7.66
C GLY A 24 -9.52 7.04 7.33
N PHE A 25 -8.22 6.81 7.18
CA PHE A 25 -7.67 5.54 6.71
C PHE A 25 -7.04 4.72 7.85
N ALA A 26 -7.31 3.42 7.85
CA ALA A 26 -6.45 2.48 8.55
C ALA A 26 -5.11 2.31 7.82
N GLU A 27 -4.05 1.90 8.51
CA GLU A 27 -2.70 1.76 7.91
C GLU A 27 -2.68 0.85 6.67
N TYR A 28 -3.43 -0.25 6.69
CA TYR A 28 -3.51 -1.13 5.51
C TYR A 28 -4.25 -0.47 4.34
N GLU A 29 -5.20 0.43 4.59
CA GLU A 29 -5.92 1.15 3.52
C GLU A 29 -5.01 2.17 2.83
N ILE A 30 -4.08 2.75 3.58
CA ILE A 30 -3.04 3.63 3.03
C ILE A 30 -2.16 2.83 2.06
N LEU A 31 -1.66 1.67 2.50
CA LEU A 31 -0.88 0.78 1.65
C LEU A 31 -1.69 0.29 0.46
N GLU A 32 -2.96 -0.05 0.65
CA GLU A 32 -3.85 -0.47 -0.42
C GLU A 32 -3.92 0.61 -1.51
N LEU A 33 -4.23 1.86 -1.14
CA LEU A 33 -4.28 3.00 -2.06
C LEU A 33 -2.94 3.18 -2.80
N LEU A 34 -1.81 3.20 -2.07
CA LEU A 34 -0.47 3.31 -2.66
C LEU A 34 -0.22 2.21 -3.69
N LEU A 35 -0.51 0.96 -3.34
CA LEU A 35 -0.30 -0.19 -4.20
C LEU A 35 -1.21 -0.17 -5.45
N THR A 36 -2.39 0.46 -5.39
CA THR A 36 -3.23 0.60 -6.60
C THR A 36 -2.57 1.41 -7.71
N TYR A 37 -1.63 2.31 -7.39
CA TYR A 37 -0.89 3.09 -8.38
C TYR A 37 0.24 2.30 -9.04
N CYS A 38 0.78 1.28 -8.37
CA CYS A 38 1.92 0.51 -8.87
C CYS A 38 1.54 -0.84 -9.46
N ILE A 39 0.45 -1.45 -8.99
CA ILE A 39 0.08 -2.83 -9.32
C ILE A 39 -1.23 -2.83 -10.10
N PRO A 40 -1.21 -3.03 -11.43
CA PRO A 40 -2.42 -3.08 -12.24
C PRO A 40 -3.14 -4.42 -12.06
N ARG A 41 -4.48 -4.39 -12.00
CA ARG A 41 -5.37 -5.56 -12.10
C ARG A 41 -5.10 -6.70 -11.09
N LYS A 42 -4.55 -6.39 -9.91
CA LYS A 42 -4.47 -7.32 -8.76
C LYS A 42 -5.28 -6.82 -7.57
N ASP A 43 -5.57 -7.74 -6.64
CA ASP A 43 -6.12 -7.46 -5.31
C ASP A 43 -5.02 -6.86 -4.41
N THR A 44 -4.99 -5.53 -4.33
CA THR A 44 -4.01 -4.78 -3.54
C THR A 44 -4.35 -4.75 -2.05
N LYS A 45 -5.59 -5.03 -1.66
CA LYS A 45 -6.02 -5.05 -0.27
C LYS A 45 -5.45 -6.24 0.47
N SER A 46 -5.47 -7.41 -0.17
CA SER A 46 -4.86 -8.62 0.41
C SER A 46 -3.35 -8.42 0.61
N ILE A 47 -2.65 -7.84 -0.37
CA ILE A 47 -1.21 -7.50 -0.25
C ILE A 47 -0.97 -6.50 0.89
N ALA A 48 -1.77 -5.44 0.97
CA ALA A 48 -1.65 -4.44 2.02
C ALA A 48 -1.87 -5.02 3.43
N LYS A 49 -2.85 -5.91 3.58
CA LYS A 49 -3.07 -6.63 4.84
C LYS A 49 -1.93 -7.58 5.17
N GLU A 50 -1.38 -8.28 4.18
CA GLU A 50 -0.20 -9.14 4.37
C GLU A 50 1.00 -8.33 4.87
N LEU A 51 1.24 -7.16 4.28
CA LEU A 51 2.29 -6.23 4.71
C LEU A 51 2.10 -5.83 6.18
N ILE A 52 0.92 -5.38 6.57
CA ILE A 52 0.66 -5.02 7.98
C ILE A 52 0.78 -6.24 8.90
N ASN A 53 0.30 -7.42 8.49
CA ASN A 53 0.43 -8.63 9.31
C ASN A 53 1.89 -9.02 9.56
N LYS A 54 2.75 -8.90 8.54
CA LYS A 54 4.17 -9.25 8.61
C LYS A 54 5.00 -8.20 9.34
N PHE A 55 4.80 -6.93 9.00
CA PHE A 55 5.66 -5.83 9.46
C PHE A 55 5.05 -5.03 10.63
N LYS A 56 3.80 -5.32 11.00
CA LYS A 56 3.05 -4.78 12.15
C LYS A 56 2.56 -3.34 11.99
N THR A 57 3.37 -2.45 11.43
CA THR A 57 3.03 -1.04 11.27
C THR A 57 3.39 -0.53 9.89
N LEU A 58 2.73 0.55 9.46
CA LEU A 58 3.04 1.26 8.23
C LEU A 58 4.51 1.71 8.15
N ASP A 59 5.02 2.28 9.25
CA ASP A 59 6.43 2.71 9.35
C ASP A 59 7.41 1.56 9.15
N ASN A 60 7.12 0.39 9.75
CA ASN A 60 7.95 -0.79 9.58
C ASN A 60 7.90 -1.33 8.14
N VAL A 61 6.78 -1.21 7.43
CA VAL A 61 6.70 -1.58 6.01
C VAL A 61 7.66 -0.72 5.18
N PHE A 62 7.67 0.59 5.41
CA PHE A 62 8.55 1.51 4.69
C PHE A 62 10.04 1.27 5.03
N LYS A 63 10.35 0.93 6.28
CA LYS A 63 11.72 0.65 6.73
C LYS A 63 12.21 -0.76 6.43
N ALA A 64 11.33 -1.70 6.10
CA ALA A 64 11.68 -3.10 5.85
C ALA A 64 12.78 -3.29 4.80
N ASP A 65 13.65 -4.28 5.01
CA ASP A 65 14.69 -4.64 4.03
C ASP A 65 14.08 -5.07 2.69
N PHE A 66 14.77 -4.77 1.59
CA PHE A 66 14.32 -5.12 0.24
C PHE A 66 13.98 -6.61 0.13
N ASP A 67 14.83 -7.50 0.65
CA ASP A 67 14.63 -8.96 0.56
C ASP A 67 13.34 -9.42 1.25
N LYS A 68 12.97 -8.78 2.37
CA LYS A 68 11.74 -9.11 3.10
C LYS A 68 10.49 -8.67 2.35
N LEU A 69 10.58 -7.57 1.60
CA LEU A 69 9.51 -7.06 0.73
C LEU A 69 9.39 -7.88 -0.55
N PHE A 70 10.52 -8.30 -1.15
CA PHE A 70 10.53 -9.20 -2.32
C PHE A 70 9.91 -10.56 -2.01
N ALA A 71 9.93 -10.99 -0.74
CA ALA A 71 9.28 -12.22 -0.30
C ALA A 71 7.74 -12.11 -0.15
N ILE A 72 7.13 -10.95 -0.38
CA ILE A 72 5.67 -10.78 -0.38
C ILE A 72 5.13 -11.08 -1.77
N ASP A 73 4.20 -12.03 -1.87
CA ASP A 73 3.59 -12.34 -3.16
C ASP A 73 2.81 -11.13 -3.72
N GLY A 74 2.91 -10.94 -5.03
CA GLY A 74 2.29 -9.81 -5.70
C GLY A 74 3.08 -8.50 -5.67
N LEU A 75 4.11 -8.35 -4.82
CA LEU A 75 5.01 -7.20 -4.89
C LEU A 75 6.09 -7.38 -5.97
N GLY A 76 6.17 -6.40 -6.87
CA GLY A 76 7.24 -6.29 -7.86
C GLY A 76 8.26 -5.21 -7.51
N LYS A 77 9.36 -5.17 -8.27
CA LYS A 77 10.42 -4.16 -8.11
C LYS A 77 9.89 -2.73 -8.05
N ASN A 78 8.92 -2.40 -8.91
CA ASN A 78 8.33 -1.05 -8.98
C ASN A 78 7.52 -0.68 -7.74
N SER A 79 6.68 -1.58 -7.24
CA SER A 79 5.90 -1.34 -6.01
C SER A 79 6.81 -1.21 -4.79
N ILE A 80 7.87 -2.02 -4.72
CA ILE A 80 8.85 -1.96 -3.61
C ILE A 80 9.60 -0.63 -3.64
N ALA A 81 10.11 -0.23 -4.81
CA ALA A 81 10.77 1.06 -4.98
C ALA A 81 9.85 2.23 -4.60
N PHE A 82 8.57 2.17 -4.99
CA PHE A 82 7.59 3.19 -4.63
C PHE A 82 7.34 3.27 -3.12
N LEU A 83 7.15 2.13 -2.45
CA LEU A 83 6.97 2.10 -0.98
C LEU A 83 8.18 2.70 -0.26
N LYS A 84 9.40 2.36 -0.70
CA LYS A 84 10.64 2.92 -0.16
C LYS A 84 10.73 4.43 -0.36
N LEU A 85 10.45 4.89 -1.58
CA LEU A 85 10.45 6.32 -1.90
C LEU A 85 9.49 7.10 -1.00
N ILE A 86 8.27 6.60 -0.80
CA ILE A 86 7.28 7.25 0.08
C ILE A 86 7.78 7.32 1.53
N GLY A 87 8.45 6.27 2.03
CA GLY A 87 9.02 6.23 3.37
C GLY A 87 10.20 7.18 3.59
N GLU A 88 11.03 7.36 2.57
CA GLU A 88 12.23 8.21 2.63
C GLU A 88 11.92 9.68 2.34
N LEU A 89 10.88 9.97 1.55
CA LEU A 89 10.52 11.34 1.14
C LEU A 89 10.35 12.32 2.34
N PRO A 90 9.72 11.95 3.47
CA PRO A 90 9.63 12.81 4.65
C PRO A 90 10.97 13.32 5.17
N SER A 91 12.06 12.54 5.09
CA SER A 91 13.38 12.99 5.58
C SER A 91 13.98 14.12 4.76
N ILE A 92 13.45 14.35 3.56
CA ILE A 92 13.84 15.47 2.69
C ILE A 92 12.91 16.67 2.88
N ILE A 93 11.61 16.43 3.03
CA ILE A 93 10.59 17.50 3.09
C ILE A 93 10.52 18.16 4.47
N TYR A 94 10.60 17.38 5.54
CA TYR A 94 10.32 17.84 6.91
C TYR A 94 11.58 17.91 7.78
N LYS A 95 12.68 18.44 7.22
CA LYS A 95 13.94 18.64 7.96
C LYS A 95 13.77 19.47 9.23
#